data_AF-A0A238ZNN8-F1
#
_entry.id   AF-A0A238ZNN8-F1
#
_cell.length_a   1.000
_cell.length_b   1.000
_cell.length_c   1.000
_cell.angle_alpha   90.00
_cell.angle_beta   90.00
_cell.angle_gamma   90.00
#
_symmetry.space_group_name_H-M   'P 1'
#
loop_
_entity.id
_entity.type
_entity.pdbx_description
1 polymer ?
#
loop_
_entity_poly.entity_id
_entity_poly.type
_entity_poly.pdbx_seq_one_letter_code
_entity_poly.pdbx_strand_id
1 'polypeptide(L)'
;MEMDTSNELTIGPDFLRNLLFKMRAVSLGDEDTPRDARDNAQQGGHHITLAEEVGTDASREELVEEIDGMDVEHQQELVALMWVGRGDFGAEEWADALALAAERSDSPSSKYLLSHPMAADEIASGLEELGHDHILQDGSY
;
A
#
# COMPACT_ATOMS: atom_id res chain seq x y z
N MET A 1 20.05 -22.74 17.33
CA MET A 1 18.68 -22.53 16.84
C MET A 1 18.45 -21.07 17.07
N GLU A 2 18.88 -20.27 16.09
CA GLU A 2 18.87 -18.81 16.18
C GLU A 2 17.42 -18.40 16.03
N MET A 3 16.90 -17.67 17.01
CA MET A 3 15.56 -17.11 16.96
C MET A 3 15.65 -15.89 16.04
N ASP A 4 15.40 -16.08 14.75
CA ASP A 4 15.16 -15.01 13.78
C ASP A 4 13.94 -14.21 14.25
N THR A 5 14.20 -13.18 15.05
CA THR A 5 13.22 -12.29 15.68
C THR A 5 13.37 -10.87 15.16
N SER A 6 14.16 -10.66 14.12
CA SER A 6 14.59 -9.32 13.73
C SER A 6 13.51 -8.52 12.99
N ASN A 7 12.50 -9.18 12.37
CA ASN A 7 11.47 -8.53 11.55
C ASN A 7 10.08 -9.16 11.77
N GLU A 8 9.56 -9.19 13.00
CA GLU A 8 8.18 -9.65 13.23
C GLU A 8 7.18 -8.68 12.60
N LEU A 9 6.43 -9.15 11.60
CA LEU A 9 5.27 -8.45 11.05
C LEU A 9 4.02 -8.89 11.81
N THR A 10 3.19 -7.93 12.21
CA THR A 10 1.95 -8.21 12.93
C THR A 10 0.74 -8.28 12.00
N ILE A 11 0.83 -7.67 10.80
CA ILE A 11 -0.21 -7.79 9.77
C ILE A 11 -0.40 -9.26 9.35
N GLY A 12 -1.66 -9.71 9.35
CA GLY A 12 -2.01 -11.05 8.87
C GLY A 12 -1.69 -11.26 7.38
N PRO A 13 -1.13 -12.43 6.99
CA PRO A 13 -0.65 -12.67 5.63
C PRO A 13 -1.74 -12.59 4.56
N ASP A 14 -2.92 -13.18 4.84
CA ASP A 14 -4.06 -13.13 3.91
C ASP A 14 -4.56 -11.70 3.69
N PHE A 15 -4.60 -10.92 4.77
CA PHE A 15 -5.04 -9.53 4.73
C PHE A 15 -4.08 -8.69 3.90
N LEU A 16 -2.77 -8.82 4.15
CA LEU A 16 -1.74 -8.10 3.41
C LEU A 16 -1.78 -8.42 1.91
N ARG A 17 -1.94 -9.69 1.56
CA ARG A 17 -2.06 -10.14 0.16
C ARG A 17 -3.29 -9.54 -0.52
N ASN A 18 -4.45 -9.59 0.13
CA ASN A 18 -5.68 -9.00 -0.40
C ASN A 18 -5.54 -7.49 -0.57
N LEU A 19 -4.95 -6.82 0.42
CA LEU A 19 -4.70 -5.39 0.39
C LEU A 19 -3.79 -5.00 -0.78
N LEU A 20 -2.67 -5.71 -0.97
CA LEU A 20 -1.75 -5.49 -2.09
C LEU A 20 -2.43 -5.69 -3.45
N PHE A 21 -3.27 -6.72 -3.57
CA PHE A 21 -4.03 -6.95 -4.79
C PHE A 21 -4.99 -5.78 -5.09
N LYS A 22 -5.73 -5.30 -4.08
CA LYS A 22 -6.61 -4.13 -4.19
C LYS A 22 -5.83 -2.86 -4.54
N MET A 23 -4.69 -2.60 -3.89
CA MET A 23 -3.83 -1.45 -4.16
C MET A 23 -3.34 -1.45 -5.62
N ARG A 24 -2.89 -2.60 -6.14
CA ARG A 24 -2.51 -2.72 -7.56
C ARG A 24 -3.68 -2.46 -8.49
N ALA A 25 -4.86 -3.02 -8.20
CA ALA A 25 -6.05 -2.83 -9.02
C ALA A 25 -6.49 -1.36 -9.08
N VAL A 26 -6.49 -0.67 -7.93
CA VAL A 26 -6.81 0.76 -7.86
C VAL A 26 -5.74 1.59 -8.59
N SER A 27 -4.45 1.29 -8.43
CA SER A 27 -3.40 2.05 -9.11
C SER A 27 -3.44 1.90 -10.63
N LEU A 28 -3.73 0.69 -11.13
CA LEU A 28 -3.93 0.45 -12.57
C LEU A 28 -5.19 1.16 -13.09
N GLY A 29 -6.27 1.20 -12.32
CA GLY A 29 -7.49 1.95 -12.66
C GLY A 29 -7.30 3.47 -12.64
N ASP A 30 -6.45 4.00 -11.76
CA ASP A 30 -6.05 5.41 -11.70
C ASP A 30 -5.11 5.80 -12.86
N GLU A 31 -4.37 4.86 -13.47
CA GLU A 31 -3.53 5.14 -14.65
C GLU A 31 -4.34 5.27 -15.95
N ASP A 32 -5.47 4.57 -16.07
CA ASP A 32 -6.40 4.69 -17.20
C ASP A 32 -7.36 5.88 -17.08
N THR A 33 -7.44 6.52 -15.90
CA THR A 33 -8.06 7.84 -15.76
C THR A 33 -7.02 8.90 -16.14
N PRO A 34 -7.24 9.67 -17.23
CA PRO A 34 -6.33 10.73 -17.59
C PRO A 34 -6.15 11.67 -16.40
N ARG A 35 -4.89 11.93 -16.04
CA ARG A 35 -4.42 12.78 -14.93
C ARG A 35 -4.76 14.28 -15.11
N ASP A 36 -5.91 14.58 -15.71
CA ASP A 36 -6.44 15.91 -16.01
C ASP A 36 -7.87 16.14 -15.45
N ALA A 37 -8.41 15.23 -14.63
CA ALA A 37 -9.71 15.43 -13.97
C ALA A 37 -9.66 16.37 -12.74
N ARG A 38 -8.48 16.90 -12.36
CA ARG A 38 -8.37 17.94 -11.32
C ARG A 38 -8.40 19.37 -11.86
N ASP A 39 -8.26 19.58 -13.18
CA ASP A 39 -8.30 20.92 -13.80
C ASP A 39 -9.36 21.09 -14.91
N ASN A 40 -9.99 20.01 -15.43
CA ASN A 40 -10.98 20.10 -16.51
C ASN A 40 -12.45 20.24 -16.05
N ALA A 41 -12.73 21.18 -15.13
CA ALA A 41 -14.07 21.75 -15.02
C ALA A 41 -14.44 22.65 -16.22
N GLN A 42 -13.55 22.78 -17.21
CA GLN A 42 -13.75 23.63 -18.37
C GLN A 42 -13.18 22.96 -19.62
N GLN A 43 -14.07 22.50 -20.51
CA GLN A 43 -13.83 22.00 -21.89
C GLN A 43 -13.65 20.48 -22.07
N GLY A 44 -14.79 19.79 -22.11
CA GLY A 44 -15.19 18.97 -23.25
C GLY A 44 -14.25 17.87 -23.77
N GLY A 45 -14.60 16.62 -23.41
CA GLY A 45 -14.53 15.50 -24.35
C GLY A 45 -13.52 14.40 -24.04
N HIS A 46 -13.78 13.61 -23.00
CA HIS A 46 -13.37 12.20 -22.98
C HIS A 46 -14.49 11.41 -22.29
N HIS A 47 -15.12 10.52 -23.04
CA HIS A 47 -16.23 9.70 -22.56
C HIS A 47 -15.63 8.51 -21.81
N ILE A 48 -15.22 8.72 -20.56
CA ILE A 48 -15.14 7.62 -19.61
C ILE A 48 -16.58 7.24 -19.27
N THR A 49 -16.89 5.95 -19.26
CA THR A 49 -18.24 5.51 -18.96
C THR A 49 -18.49 5.74 -17.47
N LEU A 50 -19.62 6.36 -17.08
CA LEU A 50 -19.97 6.61 -15.68
C LEU A 50 -19.85 5.36 -14.77
N ALA A 51 -20.00 4.16 -15.35
CA ALA A 51 -19.85 2.89 -14.64
C ALA A 51 -18.40 2.55 -14.25
N GLU A 52 -17.42 2.98 -15.04
CA GLU A 52 -15.99 2.74 -14.78
C GLU A 52 -15.48 3.74 -13.73
N GLU A 53 -15.90 5.01 -13.80
CA GLU A 53 -15.58 6.04 -12.82
C GLU A 53 -16.13 5.69 -11.42
N VAL A 54 -17.42 5.32 -11.33
CA VAL A 54 -18.05 4.92 -10.05
C VAL A 54 -17.46 3.62 -9.49
N GLY A 55 -17.02 2.68 -10.34
CA GLY A 55 -16.40 1.42 -9.90
C GLY A 55 -15.01 1.61 -9.31
N THR A 56 -14.19 2.46 -9.92
CA THR A 56 -12.85 2.80 -9.41
C THR A 56 -12.92 3.65 -8.16
N ASP A 57 -13.79 4.66 -8.11
CA ASP A 57 -13.98 5.50 -6.91
C ASP A 57 -14.47 4.67 -5.71
N ALA A 58 -15.45 3.78 -5.91
CA ALA A 58 -15.95 2.91 -4.83
C ALA A 58 -14.87 1.92 -4.33
N SER A 59 -14.05 1.37 -5.24
CA SER A 59 -12.95 0.47 -4.87
C SER A 59 -11.83 1.22 -4.12
N ARG A 60 -11.61 2.48 -4.48
CA ARG A 60 -10.64 3.36 -3.84
C ARG A 60 -11.11 3.80 -2.45
N GLU A 61 -12.38 4.13 -2.30
CA GLU A 61 -13.00 4.46 -1.00
C GLU A 61 -12.94 3.26 -0.05
N GLU A 62 -13.31 2.05 -0.51
CA GLU A 62 -13.19 0.82 0.29
C GLU A 62 -11.74 0.59 0.74
N LEU A 63 -10.77 0.77 -0.15
CA LEU A 63 -9.35 0.61 0.18
C LEU A 63 -8.85 1.66 1.19
N VAL A 64 -9.33 2.89 1.10
CA VAL A 64 -9.04 3.93 2.11
C VAL A 64 -9.60 3.53 3.47
N GLU A 65 -10.86 3.09 3.52
CA GLU A 65 -11.50 2.66 4.76
C GLU A 65 -10.81 1.42 5.36
N GLU A 66 -10.37 0.49 4.52
CA GLU A 66 -9.65 -0.72 4.95
C GLU A 66 -8.30 -0.35 5.56
N ILE A 67 -7.51 0.53 4.94
CA ILE A 67 -6.21 0.96 5.49
C ILE A 67 -6.39 1.82 6.75
N ASP A 68 -7.30 2.80 6.73
CA ASP A 68 -7.52 3.69 7.88
C ASP A 68 -8.19 2.96 9.05
N GLY A 69 -8.90 1.86 8.79
CA GLY A 69 -9.51 1.00 9.80
C GLY A 69 -8.55 0.01 10.47
N MET A 70 -7.32 -0.13 9.97
CA MET A 70 -6.28 -0.95 10.59
C MET A 70 -5.75 -0.30 11.88
N ASP A 71 -5.20 -1.11 12.77
CA ASP A 71 -4.45 -0.59 13.91
C ASP A 71 -3.28 0.28 13.45
N VAL A 72 -2.95 1.28 14.26
CA VAL A 72 -1.92 2.26 13.93
C VAL A 72 -0.56 1.59 13.68
N GLU A 73 -0.24 0.54 14.44
CA GLU A 73 0.99 -0.25 14.29
C GLU A 73 1.02 -0.94 12.91
N HIS A 74 -0.08 -1.55 12.49
CA HIS A 74 -0.21 -2.16 11.17
C HIS A 74 -0.10 -1.12 10.03
N GLN A 75 -0.65 0.08 10.21
CA GLN A 75 -0.48 1.15 9.23
C GLN A 75 0.98 1.61 9.12
N GLN A 76 1.69 1.70 10.24
CA GLN A 76 3.10 2.02 10.29
C GLN A 76 3.95 0.94 9.62
N GLU A 77 3.63 -0.33 9.84
CA GLU A 77 4.28 -1.46 9.17
C GLU A 77 4.14 -1.37 7.64
N LEU A 78 2.96 -1.03 7.12
CA LEU A 78 2.78 -0.84 5.66
C LEU A 78 3.65 0.29 5.10
N VAL A 79 3.74 1.41 5.81
CA VAL A 79 4.57 2.55 5.40
C VAL A 79 6.05 2.19 5.45
N ALA A 80 6.49 1.49 6.49
CA ALA A 80 7.86 1.02 6.63
C ALA A 80 8.21 -0.01 5.54
N LEU A 81 7.31 -0.97 5.24
CA LEU A 81 7.49 -1.95 4.17
C LEU A 81 7.67 -1.28 2.81
N MET A 82 6.86 -0.26 2.51
CA MET A 82 6.99 0.52 1.29
C MET A 82 8.36 1.19 1.21
N TRP A 83 8.86 1.78 2.30
CA TRP A 83 10.18 2.41 2.30
C TRP A 83 11.32 1.40 2.16
N VAL A 84 11.21 0.23 2.77
CA VAL A 84 12.20 -0.85 2.62
C VAL A 84 12.26 -1.33 1.16
N GLY A 85 11.11 -1.65 0.55
CA GLY A 85 11.11 -2.12 -0.83
C GLY A 85 11.38 -1.04 -1.88
N ARG A 86 11.18 0.25 -1.54
CA ARG A 86 11.69 1.37 -2.33
C ARG A 86 13.21 1.52 -2.25
N GLY A 87 13.84 0.95 -1.21
CA GLY A 87 15.27 1.03 -0.94
C GLY A 87 15.69 2.26 -0.14
N ASP A 88 14.77 2.91 0.57
CA ASP A 88 15.12 3.99 1.50
C ASP A 88 15.73 3.45 2.81
N PHE A 89 15.34 2.23 3.19
CA PHE A 89 15.84 1.48 4.33
C PHE A 89 16.17 0.05 3.91
N GLY A 90 17.18 -0.56 4.52
CA GLY A 90 17.45 -2.00 4.38
C GLY A 90 16.68 -2.85 5.39
N ALA A 91 16.72 -4.17 5.22
CA ALA A 91 16.17 -5.12 6.19
C ALA A 91 16.77 -4.97 7.60
N GLU A 92 18.04 -4.58 7.70
CA GLU A 92 18.73 -4.33 8.96
C GLU A 92 18.26 -3.03 9.66
N GLU A 93 17.62 -2.13 8.92
CA GLU A 93 17.14 -0.82 9.39
C GLU A 93 15.61 -0.82 9.61
N TRP A 94 14.97 -1.99 9.64
CA TRP A 94 13.52 -2.14 9.81
C TRP A 94 12.99 -1.40 11.05
N ALA A 95 13.66 -1.53 12.19
CA ALA A 95 13.25 -0.86 13.43
C ALA A 95 13.30 0.68 13.31
N ASP A 96 14.28 1.22 12.56
CA ASP A 96 14.39 2.65 12.31
C ASP A 96 13.30 3.12 11.33
N ALA A 97 12.99 2.32 10.32
CA ALA A 97 11.88 2.57 9.40
C ALA A 97 10.53 2.62 10.14
N LEU A 98 10.28 1.68 11.05
CA LEU A 98 9.07 1.68 11.89
C LEU A 98 9.02 2.90 12.82
N ALA A 99 10.12 3.23 13.49
CA ALA A 99 10.18 4.40 14.36
C ALA A 99 9.88 5.70 13.59
N LEU A 100 10.41 5.83 12.37
CA LEU A 100 10.13 6.97 11.51
C LEU A 100 8.69 6.95 10.99
N ALA A 101 8.13 5.79 10.66
CA ALA A 101 6.73 5.67 10.24
C ALA A 101 5.79 6.10 11.38
N ALA A 102 6.11 5.73 12.61
CA ALA A 102 5.40 6.18 13.80
C ALA A 102 5.51 7.70 14.01
N GLU A 103 6.71 8.28 13.86
CA GLU A 103 6.90 9.72 13.95
C GLU A 103 6.13 10.47 12.85
N ARG A 104 6.04 9.92 11.65
CA ARG A 104 5.38 10.54 10.49
C ARG A 104 3.89 10.18 10.34
N SER A 105 3.29 9.55 11.34
CA SER A 105 1.88 9.11 11.33
C SER A 105 0.85 10.24 11.50
N ASP A 106 1.25 11.51 11.34
CA ASP A 106 0.39 12.69 11.44
C ASP A 106 -0.68 12.80 10.34
N SER A 107 -0.51 12.06 9.23
CA SER A 107 -1.43 12.03 8.09
C SER A 107 -2.00 10.63 7.88
N PRO A 108 -3.22 10.51 7.32
CA PRO A 108 -3.79 9.20 7.01
C PRO A 108 -2.85 8.37 6.14
N SER A 109 -2.45 7.20 6.63
CA SER A 109 -1.52 6.30 5.94
C SER A 109 -2.10 5.85 4.60
N SER A 110 -3.42 5.67 4.51
CA SER A 110 -4.13 5.41 3.26
C SER A 110 -3.83 6.45 2.18
N LYS A 111 -3.96 7.73 2.51
CA LYS A 111 -3.72 8.84 1.59
C LYS A 111 -2.26 8.89 1.14
N TYR A 112 -1.33 8.59 2.05
CA TYR A 112 0.09 8.55 1.73
C TYR A 112 0.41 7.37 0.78
N LEU A 113 0.02 6.15 1.13
CA LEU A 113 0.26 4.95 0.31
C LEU A 113 -0.40 5.07 -1.07
N LEU A 114 -1.67 5.47 -1.13
CA LEU A 114 -2.41 5.63 -2.39
C LEU A 114 -1.97 6.85 -3.22
N SER A 115 -1.09 7.70 -2.70
CA SER A 115 -0.45 8.75 -3.50
C SER A 115 0.77 8.25 -4.28
N HIS A 116 1.26 7.04 -3.96
CA HIS A 116 2.40 6.40 -4.61
C HIS A 116 1.89 5.26 -5.50
N PRO A 117 1.95 5.39 -6.84
CA PRO A 117 1.43 4.37 -7.75
C PRO A 117 2.10 3.00 -7.58
N MET A 118 3.38 3.00 -7.20
CA MET A 118 4.16 1.77 -7.01
C MET A 118 4.10 1.25 -5.57
N ALA A 119 3.29 1.84 -4.67
CA ALA A 119 3.27 1.45 -3.26
C ALA A 119 3.04 -0.06 -3.06
N ALA A 120 2.16 -0.66 -3.86
CA ALA A 120 1.88 -2.08 -3.76
C ALA A 120 3.08 -2.95 -4.16
N ASP A 121 3.81 -2.56 -5.20
CA ASP A 121 5.00 -3.26 -5.64
C ASP A 121 6.17 -3.02 -4.68
N GLU A 122 6.33 -1.80 -4.17
CA GLU A 122 7.31 -1.44 -3.15
C GLU A 122 7.06 -2.22 -1.84
N ILE A 123 5.83 -2.31 -1.35
CA ILE A 123 5.52 -3.13 -0.16
C ILE A 123 5.84 -4.60 -0.42
N ALA A 124 5.51 -5.13 -1.60
CA ALA A 124 5.84 -6.51 -1.96
C ALA A 124 7.36 -6.75 -1.97
N SER A 125 8.14 -5.84 -2.55
CA SER A 125 9.61 -5.90 -2.51
C SER A 125 10.15 -5.76 -1.10
N GLY A 126 9.51 -4.96 -0.23
CA GLY A 126 9.89 -4.86 1.18
C GLY A 126 9.68 -6.16 1.94
N LEU A 127 8.61 -6.89 1.64
CA LEU A 127 8.41 -8.24 2.18
C LEU A 127 9.50 -9.20 1.72
N GLU A 128 9.89 -9.17 0.45
CA GLU A 128 10.99 -9.98 -0.06
C GLU A 128 12.31 -9.67 0.65
N GLU A 129 12.64 -8.39 0.82
CA GLU A 129 13.86 -7.93 1.48
C GLU A 129 13.92 -8.36 2.96
N LEU A 130 12.78 -8.36 3.65
CA LEU A 130 12.68 -8.82 5.04
C LEU A 130 12.63 -10.36 5.18
N GLY A 131 12.58 -11.12 4.08
CA GLY A 131 12.47 -12.59 4.10
C GLY A 131 11.04 -13.13 4.28
N HIS A 132 10.04 -12.28 4.05
CA HIS A 132 8.62 -12.56 4.17
C HIS A 132 7.92 -12.79 2.82
N ASP A 133 8.67 -13.06 1.75
CA ASP A 133 8.14 -13.32 0.40
C ASP A 133 7.18 -14.52 0.36
N HIS A 134 7.39 -15.50 1.25
CA HIS A 134 6.53 -16.67 1.40
C HIS A 134 5.06 -16.29 1.70
N ILE A 135 4.79 -15.13 2.33
CA ILE A 135 3.44 -14.60 2.57
C ILE A 135 2.69 -14.33 1.26
N LEU A 136 3.42 -13.94 0.20
CA LEU A 136 2.83 -13.67 -1.11
C LEU A 136 2.61 -14.95 -1.91
N GLN A 137 3.39 -16.01 -1.63
CA GLN A 137 3.40 -17.25 -2.40
C GLN A 137 2.47 -18.33 -1.81
N ASP A 138 2.45 -18.48 -0.49
CA ASP A 138 1.76 -19.59 0.18
C ASP A 138 0.47 -19.10 0.84
N GLY A 139 -0.67 -19.67 0.43
CA GLY A 139 -1.95 -19.47 1.09
C GLY A 139 -2.16 -20.40 2.29
N SER A 140 -1.07 -20.87 2.91
CA SER A 140 -1.11 -21.89 3.96
C SER A 140 -0.26 -21.46 5.16
N TYR A 141 -0.91 -21.40 6.32
CA TYR A 141 -0.32 -21.22 7.65
C TYR A 141 0.40 -22.48 8.13
#